data_AF-R7YR47-F1
#
_entry.id   AF-R7YR47-F1
#
_cell.length_a   1.000
_cell.length_b   1.000
_cell.length_c   1.000
_cell.angle_alpha   90.00
_cell.angle_beta   90.00
_cell.angle_gamma   90.00
#
_symmetry.space_group_name_H-M   'P 1'
#
loop_
_entity.id
_entity.type
_entity.pdbx_description
1 polymer ?
#
loop_
_entity_poly.entity_id
_entity_poly.type
_entity_poly.pdbx_seq_one_letter_code
_entity_poly.pdbx_strand_id
1 'polypeptide(L)'
;MARFTFVLVTALVAVFQAVAAEDTFTCGTAPYYPSQYTCFDGVFLCPKVNGLAYLRCGDACYNHNMYTCPNNKLVLIDWSVPERTQQCGTAPYYPSKYVCYNSNFLCPITGGIAYQRCGQACYSPSQYSCSNGQLKQVPAPECVREYSGCIRNDGLVLACCQGLSCVASKCRNLTNLLGRDVEDGKAKLFFDA
;
A
#
# COMPACT_ATOMS: atom_id res chain seq x y z
N MET A 1 53.58 45.42 -5.58
CA MET A 1 52.12 45.19 -5.57
C MET A 1 51.86 43.86 -6.27
N ALA A 2 51.71 42.76 -5.53
CA ALA A 2 51.56 41.42 -6.08
C ALA A 2 50.07 41.07 -6.21
N ARG A 3 49.61 40.79 -7.43
CA ARG A 3 48.23 40.37 -7.74
C ARG A 3 48.12 38.86 -7.55
N PHE A 4 47.40 38.44 -6.52
CA PHE A 4 47.02 37.04 -6.30
C PHE A 4 45.75 36.73 -7.09
N THR A 5 45.88 35.87 -8.10
CA THR A 5 44.76 35.39 -8.93
C THR A 5 44.21 34.12 -8.29
N PHE A 6 43.03 34.20 -7.67
CA PHE A 6 42.33 33.04 -7.13
C PHE A 6 41.63 32.29 -8.27
N VAL A 7 42.11 31.09 -8.61
CA VAL A 7 41.45 30.16 -9.54
C VAL A 7 40.44 29.35 -8.73
N LEU A 8 39.16 29.70 -8.86
CA LEU A 8 38.04 28.94 -8.29
C LEU A 8 37.78 27.68 -9.14
N VAL A 9 38.21 26.53 -8.64
CA VAL A 9 37.91 25.21 -9.22
C VAL A 9 36.57 24.75 -8.66
N THR A 10 35.50 24.91 -9.44
CA THR A 10 34.18 24.36 -9.13
C THR A 10 34.10 22.89 -9.55
N ALA A 11 34.25 21.98 -8.59
CA ALA A 11 34.03 20.55 -8.78
C ALA A 11 32.52 20.25 -8.85
N LEU A 12 32.02 19.93 -10.05
CA LEU A 12 30.67 19.42 -10.28
C LEU A 12 30.55 17.98 -9.75
N VAL A 13 29.92 17.81 -8.60
CA VAL A 13 29.54 16.48 -8.08
C VAL A 13 28.19 16.09 -8.67
N ALA A 14 28.18 15.19 -9.65
CA ALA A 14 26.96 14.62 -10.21
C ALA A 14 26.38 13.60 -9.22
N VAL A 15 25.34 14.00 -8.48
CA VAL A 15 24.57 13.09 -7.63
C VAL A 15 23.59 12.31 -8.53
N PHE A 16 23.96 11.08 -8.88
CA PHE A 16 23.05 10.14 -9.54
C PHE A 16 22.00 9.69 -8.52
N GLN A 17 20.76 10.18 -8.66
CA GLN A 17 19.63 9.62 -7.91
C GLN A 17 19.14 8.36 -8.62
N ALA A 18 19.37 7.21 -8.00
CA ALA A 18 18.76 5.96 -8.41
C ALA A 18 17.26 6.04 -8.09
N VAL A 19 16.44 6.33 -9.10
CA VAL A 19 14.99 6.22 -9.00
C VAL A 19 14.67 4.73 -9.03
N ALA A 20 14.17 4.19 -7.92
CA ALA A 20 13.62 2.84 -7.91
C ALA A 20 12.39 2.83 -8.84
N ALA A 21 12.57 2.34 -10.05
CA ALA A 21 11.47 2.10 -10.98
C ALA A 21 10.65 0.92 -10.42
N GLU A 22 9.38 1.16 -10.10
CA GLU A 22 8.46 0.06 -9.82
C GLU A 22 8.23 -0.74 -11.10
N ASP A 23 8.16 -2.07 -10.97
CA ASP A 23 7.86 -2.94 -12.10
C ASP A 23 6.51 -2.57 -12.73
N THR A 24 6.53 -2.19 -14.01
CA THR A 24 5.31 -1.92 -14.78
C THR A 24 4.69 -3.24 -15.25
N PHE A 25 3.39 -3.38 -15.08
CA PHE A 25 2.60 -4.52 -15.56
C PHE A 25 1.66 -4.08 -16.68
N THR A 26 1.05 -5.03 -17.40
CA THR A 26 0.08 -4.76 -18.46
C THR A 26 -1.31 -5.27 -18.09
N CYS A 27 -2.33 -4.44 -18.27
CA CYS A 27 -3.74 -4.81 -18.19
C CYS A 27 -4.40 -4.47 -19.53
N GLY A 28 -4.71 -5.49 -20.32
CA GLY A 28 -5.05 -5.34 -21.73
C GLY A 28 -3.86 -4.75 -22.47
N THR A 29 -4.07 -3.60 -23.10
CA THR A 29 -3.03 -2.83 -23.79
C THR A 29 -2.42 -1.72 -22.92
N ALA A 30 -2.95 -1.49 -21.72
CA ALA A 30 -2.53 -0.39 -20.86
C ALA A 30 -1.44 -0.85 -19.88
N PRO A 31 -0.25 -0.23 -19.87
CA PRO A 31 0.70 -0.40 -18.78
C PRO A 31 0.15 0.23 -17.50
N TYR A 32 0.40 -0.38 -16.34
CA TYR A 32 -0.01 0.14 -15.05
C TYR A 32 0.99 -0.20 -13.93
N TYR A 33 0.97 0.60 -12.88
CA TYR A 33 1.70 0.33 -11.64
C TYR A 33 0.78 -0.39 -10.65
N PRO A 34 1.12 -1.59 -10.17
CA PRO A 34 0.32 -2.30 -9.18
C PRO A 34 0.12 -1.53 -7.89
N SER A 35 1.02 -0.61 -7.52
CA SER A 35 0.82 0.30 -6.38
C SER A 35 -0.37 1.24 -6.57
N GLN A 36 -0.74 1.57 -7.81
CA GLN A 36 -1.76 2.56 -8.14
C GLN A 36 -3.04 1.96 -8.71
N TYR A 37 -3.01 0.76 -9.28
CA TYR A 37 -4.18 0.15 -9.90
C TYR A 37 -4.31 -1.36 -9.61
N THR A 38 -5.53 -1.86 -9.76
CA THR A 38 -5.85 -3.29 -9.77
C THR A 38 -6.41 -3.63 -11.14
N CYS A 39 -5.85 -4.67 -11.78
CA CYS A 39 -6.35 -5.18 -13.06
C CYS A 39 -7.37 -6.29 -12.83
N PHE A 40 -8.55 -6.14 -13.43
CA PHE A 40 -9.64 -7.10 -13.41
C PHE A 40 -9.82 -7.73 -14.79
N ASP A 41 -9.99 -9.05 -14.80
CA ASP A 41 -10.24 -9.86 -16.00
C ASP A 41 -9.23 -9.61 -17.14
N GLY A 42 -8.02 -9.17 -16.79
CA GLY A 42 -6.95 -8.88 -17.73
C GLY A 42 -7.18 -7.66 -18.62
N VAL A 43 -8.24 -6.86 -18.45
CA VAL A 43 -8.58 -5.75 -19.37
C VAL A 43 -9.12 -4.49 -18.68
N PHE A 44 -9.54 -4.56 -17.41
CA PHE A 44 -10.21 -3.45 -16.74
C PHE A 44 -9.40 -2.97 -15.53
N LEU A 45 -9.00 -1.69 -15.52
CA LEU A 45 -8.20 -1.11 -14.44
C LEU A 45 -9.08 -0.32 -13.47
N CYS A 46 -8.96 -0.64 -12.17
CA CYS A 46 -9.49 0.20 -11.11
C CYS A 46 -8.38 0.86 -10.30
N PRO A 47 -8.53 2.15 -9.95
CA PRO A 47 -7.54 2.87 -9.17
C PRO A 47 -7.50 2.39 -7.72
N LYS A 48 -6.35 2.57 -7.09
CA LYS A 48 -6.15 2.49 -5.65
C LYS A 48 -6.11 3.91 -5.11
N VAL A 49 -7.07 4.29 -4.28
CA VAL A 49 -7.14 5.64 -3.68
C VAL A 49 -6.81 5.52 -2.21
N ASN A 50 -5.77 6.23 -1.76
CA ASN A 50 -5.25 6.14 -0.38
C ASN A 50 -4.92 4.71 0.05
N GLY A 51 -4.32 3.92 -0.85
CA GLY A 51 -3.99 2.51 -0.60
C GLY A 51 -5.18 1.55 -0.64
N LEU A 52 -6.41 2.06 -0.72
CA LEU A 52 -7.60 1.23 -0.84
C LEU A 52 -7.85 0.88 -2.31
N ALA A 53 -7.86 -0.42 -2.62
CA ALA A 53 -8.17 -0.90 -3.95
C ALA A 53 -9.67 -0.81 -4.25
N TYR A 54 -10.04 -0.07 -5.30
CA TYR A 54 -11.42 -0.04 -5.76
C TYR A 54 -11.73 -1.35 -6.49
N LEU A 55 -12.96 -1.83 -6.31
CA LEU A 55 -13.44 -3.06 -6.90
C LEU A 55 -14.22 -2.76 -8.19
N ARG A 56 -14.25 -3.72 -9.10
CA ARG A 56 -15.06 -3.63 -10.32
C ARG A 56 -16.52 -3.96 -10.04
N CYS A 57 -17.43 -3.17 -10.57
CA CYS A 57 -18.87 -3.42 -10.62
C CYS A 57 -19.41 -3.07 -12.01
N GLY A 58 -19.68 -4.08 -12.83
CA GLY A 58 -19.97 -3.85 -14.26
C GLY A 58 -18.82 -3.08 -14.91
N ASP A 59 -19.11 -1.86 -15.37
CA ASP A 59 -18.15 -0.97 -16.05
C ASP A 59 -17.64 0.16 -15.14
N ALA A 60 -17.90 0.10 -13.84
CA ALA A 60 -17.47 1.09 -12.87
C ALA A 60 -16.50 0.51 -11.83
N CYS A 61 -15.71 1.38 -11.23
CA CYS A 61 -14.91 1.08 -10.05
C CYS A 61 -15.56 1.70 -8.81
N TYR A 62 -15.61 0.96 -7.71
CA TYR A 62 -16.23 1.45 -6.48
C TYR A 62 -15.42 1.15 -5.22
N ASN A 63 -15.63 2.00 -4.22
CA ASN A 63 -15.15 1.78 -2.87
C ASN A 63 -16.13 0.85 -2.14
N HIS A 64 -15.67 -0.34 -1.75
CA HIS A 64 -16.49 -1.34 -1.05
C HIS A 64 -16.98 -0.91 0.33
N ASN A 65 -16.41 0.16 0.89
CA ASN A 65 -16.88 0.76 2.15
C ASN A 65 -18.05 1.72 1.95
N MET A 66 -18.38 2.09 0.71
CA MET A 66 -19.46 3.04 0.40
C MET A 66 -20.56 2.43 -0.46
N TYR A 67 -20.23 1.45 -1.30
CA TYR A 67 -21.17 0.84 -2.23
C TYR A 67 -21.10 -0.69 -2.17
N THR A 68 -22.20 -1.32 -2.55
CA THR A 68 -22.27 -2.74 -2.89
C THR A 68 -22.55 -2.90 -4.39
N CYS A 69 -22.28 -4.09 -4.93
CA CYS A 69 -22.47 -4.40 -6.35
C CYS A 69 -23.40 -5.61 -6.59
N PRO A 70 -24.67 -5.57 -6.13
CA PRO A 70 -25.61 -6.61 -6.49
C PRO A 70 -25.91 -6.54 -8.00
N ASN A 71 -25.78 -7.67 -8.70
CA ASN A 71 -26.12 -7.81 -10.12
C ASN A 71 -25.46 -6.76 -11.02
N ASN A 72 -24.17 -6.48 -10.82
CA ASN A 72 -23.40 -5.49 -11.59
C ASN A 72 -23.93 -4.05 -11.49
N LYS A 73 -24.72 -3.73 -10.47
CA LYS A 73 -25.25 -2.38 -10.23
C LYS A 73 -24.72 -1.83 -8.92
N LEU A 74 -24.16 -0.63 -8.97
CA LEU A 74 -23.73 0.10 -7.78
C LEU A 74 -24.92 0.57 -6.96
N VAL A 75 -24.92 0.22 -5.68
CA VAL A 75 -25.92 0.63 -4.70
C VAL A 75 -25.19 1.15 -3.47
N LEU A 76 -25.55 2.35 -2.99
CA LEU A 76 -24.97 2.92 -1.78
C LEU A 76 -25.27 2.03 -0.57
N ILE A 77 -24.29 1.84 0.31
CA ILE A 77 -24.50 1.17 1.59
C ILE A 77 -25.26 2.12 2.52
N ASP A 78 -26.40 1.66 3.01
CA ASP A 78 -27.13 2.33 4.09
C ASP A 78 -26.77 1.67 5.42
N TRP A 79 -25.97 2.37 6.23
CA TRP A 79 -25.52 1.91 7.54
C TRP A 79 -26.60 2.04 8.63
N SER A 80 -27.73 2.70 8.33
CA SER A 80 -28.84 2.85 9.27
C SER A 80 -29.76 1.64 9.31
N VAL A 81 -29.67 0.76 8.30
CA VAL A 81 -30.45 -0.46 8.21
C VAL A 81 -29.58 -1.68 8.55
N PRO A 82 -30.16 -2.72 9.17
CA PRO A 82 -29.46 -3.99 9.34
C PRO A 82 -29.01 -4.51 7.97
N GLU A 83 -27.75 -4.90 7.91
CA GLU A 83 -27.12 -5.35 6.67
C GLU A 83 -27.89 -6.55 6.10
N ARG A 84 -28.30 -6.43 4.83
CA ARG A 84 -29.00 -7.50 4.13
C ARG A 84 -28.00 -8.43 3.47
N THR A 85 -28.25 -9.73 3.57
CA THR A 85 -27.48 -10.72 2.82
C THR A 85 -27.67 -10.53 1.33
N GLN A 86 -26.58 -10.64 0.58
CA GLN A 86 -26.56 -10.66 -0.88
C GLN A 86 -26.22 -12.07 -1.37
N GLN A 87 -26.44 -12.35 -2.65
CA GLN A 87 -26.10 -13.63 -3.25
C GLN A 87 -24.82 -13.52 -4.07
N CYS A 88 -23.89 -14.45 -3.84
CA CYS A 88 -22.73 -14.68 -4.69
C CYS A 88 -22.82 -16.10 -5.22
N GLY A 89 -23.32 -16.25 -6.45
CA GLY A 89 -23.73 -17.53 -6.99
C GLY A 89 -24.91 -18.07 -6.17
N THR A 90 -24.69 -19.19 -5.48
CA THR A 90 -25.67 -19.80 -4.59
C THR A 90 -25.41 -19.51 -3.11
N ALA A 91 -24.33 -18.78 -2.78
CA ALA A 91 -23.93 -18.53 -1.41
C ALA A 91 -24.44 -17.15 -0.93
N PRO A 92 -25.27 -17.10 0.13
CA PRO A 92 -25.59 -15.85 0.79
C PRO A 92 -24.37 -15.31 1.54
N TYR A 93 -24.13 -14.01 1.48
CA TYR A 93 -23.01 -13.37 2.17
C TYR A 93 -23.37 -11.96 2.67
N TYR A 94 -22.59 -11.48 3.64
CA TYR A 94 -22.64 -10.09 4.10
C TYR A 94 -21.56 -9.26 3.37
N PRO A 95 -21.94 -8.23 2.59
CA PRO A 95 -20.99 -7.34 1.92
C PRO A 95 -19.91 -6.71 2.81
N SER A 96 -20.15 -6.55 4.10
CA SER A 96 -19.19 -6.06 5.10
C SER A 96 -18.13 -7.10 5.47
N LYS A 97 -18.36 -8.37 5.16
CA LYS A 97 -17.47 -9.51 5.49
C LYS A 97 -16.82 -10.14 4.27
N TYR A 98 -17.45 -10.04 3.11
CA TYR A 98 -16.96 -10.66 1.88
C TYR A 98 -17.19 -9.78 0.66
N VAL A 99 -16.32 -9.97 -0.32
CA VAL A 99 -16.46 -9.45 -1.68
C VAL A 99 -16.80 -10.61 -2.61
N CYS A 100 -17.81 -10.41 -3.46
CA CYS A 100 -18.15 -11.35 -4.51
C CYS A 100 -17.45 -10.97 -5.82
N TYR A 101 -16.62 -11.87 -6.33
CA TYR A 101 -15.99 -11.76 -7.65
C TYR A 101 -16.70 -12.66 -8.65
N ASN A 102 -16.85 -12.16 -9.89
CA ASN A 102 -17.39 -12.87 -11.04
C ASN A 102 -18.73 -13.58 -10.75
N SER A 103 -19.53 -12.96 -9.88
CA SER A 103 -20.84 -13.42 -9.45
C SER A 103 -20.88 -14.80 -8.78
N ASN A 104 -19.75 -15.42 -8.41
CA ASN A 104 -19.75 -16.77 -7.82
C ASN A 104 -18.55 -17.11 -6.91
N PHE A 105 -17.63 -16.17 -6.67
CA PHE A 105 -16.42 -16.43 -5.87
C PHE A 105 -16.29 -15.43 -4.73
N LEU A 106 -16.38 -15.90 -3.48
CA LEU A 106 -16.31 -15.06 -2.29
C LEU A 106 -14.88 -14.95 -1.77
N CYS A 107 -14.41 -13.73 -1.54
CA CYS A 107 -13.20 -13.46 -0.78
C CYS A 107 -13.48 -12.68 0.50
N PRO A 108 -12.78 -12.99 1.60
CA PRO A 108 -13.00 -12.32 2.88
C PRO A 108 -12.48 -10.89 2.87
N ILE A 109 -13.10 -10.05 3.70
CA ILE A 109 -12.59 -8.75 4.11
C ILE A 109 -11.96 -8.91 5.49
N THR A 110 -10.64 -8.73 5.58
CA THR A 110 -9.90 -8.88 6.85
C THR A 110 -9.21 -7.58 7.19
N GLY A 111 -9.45 -7.04 8.39
CA GLY A 111 -8.86 -5.76 8.81
C GLY A 111 -9.29 -4.57 7.94
N GLY A 112 -10.51 -4.62 7.38
CA GLY A 112 -11.01 -3.61 6.45
C GLY A 112 -10.43 -3.70 5.03
N ILE A 113 -9.56 -4.67 4.76
CA ILE A 113 -8.95 -4.91 3.45
C ILE A 113 -9.69 -6.06 2.76
N ALA A 114 -10.32 -5.75 1.63
CA ALA A 114 -10.88 -6.76 0.74
C ALA A 114 -9.76 -7.61 0.11
N TYR A 115 -9.81 -8.92 0.32
CA TYR A 115 -8.90 -9.82 -0.37
C TYR A 115 -9.28 -9.88 -1.85
N GLN A 116 -8.27 -10.01 -2.70
CA GLN A 116 -8.44 -10.07 -4.15
C GLN A 116 -8.44 -11.53 -4.62
N ARG A 117 -9.13 -11.80 -5.73
CA ARG A 117 -9.15 -13.13 -6.36
C ARG A 117 -7.95 -13.30 -7.28
N CYS A 118 -7.24 -14.42 -7.15
CA CYS A 118 -6.26 -14.89 -8.13
C CYS A 118 -6.51 -16.37 -8.42
N GLY A 119 -7.03 -16.68 -9.62
CA GLY A 119 -7.44 -18.04 -9.94
C GLY A 119 -8.52 -18.55 -8.99
N GLN A 120 -8.18 -19.55 -8.17
CA GLN A 120 -9.08 -20.16 -7.16
C GLN A 120 -8.75 -19.74 -5.72
N ALA A 121 -7.83 -18.79 -5.53
CA ALA A 121 -7.41 -18.32 -4.23
C ALA A 121 -7.81 -16.87 -3.98
N CYS A 122 -7.99 -16.53 -2.70
CA CYS A 122 -8.05 -15.15 -2.23
C CYS A 122 -6.69 -14.77 -1.65
N TYR A 123 -6.20 -13.56 -1.96
CA TYR A 123 -4.91 -13.08 -1.46
C TYR A 123 -5.00 -11.66 -0.92
N SER A 124 -4.11 -11.33 0.02
CA SER A 124 -3.91 -9.96 0.48
C SER A 124 -3.03 -9.21 -0.53
N PRO A 125 -3.52 -8.12 -1.16
CA PRO A 125 -2.76 -7.37 -2.15
C PRO A 125 -1.52 -6.67 -1.57
N SER A 126 -1.38 -6.60 -0.24
CA SER A 126 -0.17 -6.11 0.42
C SER A 126 0.97 -7.14 0.50
N GLN A 127 0.67 -8.42 0.27
CA GLN A 127 1.65 -9.51 0.41
C GLN A 127 1.87 -10.26 -0.90
N TYR A 128 0.87 -10.28 -1.79
CA TYR A 128 0.92 -11.01 -3.05
C TYR A 128 0.39 -10.16 -4.20
N SER A 129 0.85 -10.46 -5.40
CA SER A 129 0.35 -9.98 -6.68
C SER A 129 -0.16 -11.17 -7.49
N CYS A 130 -1.13 -10.92 -8.38
CA CYS A 130 -1.64 -11.95 -9.28
C CYS A 130 -1.14 -11.68 -10.70
N SER A 131 -0.50 -12.67 -11.31
CA SER A 131 -0.03 -12.60 -12.69
C SER A 131 -0.37 -13.90 -13.40
N ASN A 132 -1.15 -13.84 -14.48
CA ASN A 132 -1.63 -15.01 -15.23
C ASN A 132 -2.31 -16.08 -14.34
N GLY A 133 -3.09 -15.64 -13.35
CA GLY A 133 -3.77 -16.53 -12.41
C GLY A 133 -2.85 -17.19 -11.38
N GLN A 134 -1.57 -16.82 -11.34
CA GLN A 134 -0.60 -17.29 -10.35
C GLN A 134 -0.27 -16.19 -9.34
N LEU A 135 -0.25 -16.58 -8.06
CA LEU A 135 0.19 -15.70 -6.98
C LEU A 135 1.71 -15.59 -7.00
N LYS A 136 2.20 -14.35 -6.97
CA LYS A 136 3.60 -14.01 -6.75
C LYS A 136 3.68 -13.24 -5.45
N GLN A 137 4.63 -13.59 -4.59
CA GLN A 137 4.85 -12.81 -3.38
C GLN A 137 5.37 -11.42 -3.79
N VAL A 138 4.74 -10.36 -3.30
CA VAL A 138 5.29 -9.02 -3.43
C VAL A 138 6.50 -8.98 -2.49
N PRO A 139 7.68 -8.54 -2.96
CA PRO A 139 8.82 -8.34 -2.09
C PRO A 139 8.38 -7.54 -0.86
N ALA A 140 8.75 -8.01 0.33
CA ALA A 140 8.50 -7.23 1.54
C ALA A 140 9.08 -5.83 1.31
N PRO A 141 8.37 -4.74 1.69
CA PRO A 141 8.90 -3.41 1.53
C PRO A 141 10.28 -3.38 2.18
N GLU A 142 11.31 -3.05 1.40
CA GLU A 142 12.68 -2.98 1.93
C GLU A 142 12.67 -2.01 3.10
N CYS A 143 12.93 -2.54 4.28
CA CYS A 143 13.00 -1.73 5.47
C CYS A 143 14.31 -0.95 5.46
N VAL A 144 14.25 0.28 5.96
CA VAL A 144 15.41 1.16 6.02
C VAL A 144 16.28 0.78 7.22
N ARG A 145 17.56 0.47 6.94
CA ARG A 145 18.55 0.06 7.94
C ARG A 145 18.83 1.18 8.95
N GLU A 146 19.42 0.84 10.09
CA GLU A 146 19.85 1.82 11.09
C GLU A 146 20.73 2.92 10.47
N TYR A 147 20.53 4.15 10.92
CA TYR A 147 21.13 5.39 10.45
C TYR A 147 20.84 5.81 9.01
N SER A 148 20.08 5.02 8.26
CA SER A 148 19.65 5.37 6.90
C SER A 148 18.46 6.33 6.92
N GLY A 149 18.30 7.12 5.85
CA GLY A 149 17.26 8.14 5.74
C GLY A 149 15.87 7.53 5.65
N CYS A 150 14.98 7.89 6.58
CA CYS A 150 13.61 7.36 6.64
C CYS A 150 12.55 8.34 6.15
N ILE A 151 12.94 9.52 5.69
CA ILE A 151 12.06 10.50 5.05
C ILE A 151 12.60 10.74 3.65
N ARG A 152 11.76 10.49 2.64
CA ARG A 152 12.06 10.82 1.25
C ARG A 152 11.80 12.30 0.98
N ASN A 153 12.38 12.83 -0.10
CA ASN A 153 12.21 14.23 -0.52
C ASN A 153 10.75 14.60 -0.86
N ASP A 154 9.90 13.60 -1.13
CA ASP A 154 8.46 13.73 -1.35
C ASP A 154 7.65 13.75 -0.03
N GLY A 155 8.31 13.69 1.12
CA GLY A 155 7.69 13.63 2.45
C GLY A 155 7.21 12.24 2.86
N LEU A 156 7.41 11.20 2.03
CA LEU A 156 7.04 9.83 2.38
C LEU A 156 7.98 9.29 3.47
N VAL A 157 7.38 8.84 4.58
CA VAL A 157 8.11 8.16 5.66
C VAL A 157 8.27 6.69 5.29
N LEU A 158 9.51 6.24 5.08
CA LEU A 158 9.86 4.85 4.85
C LEU A 158 9.86 4.08 6.18
N ALA A 159 9.38 2.83 6.13
CA ALA A 159 9.41 1.95 7.30
C ALA A 159 10.85 1.58 7.66
N CYS A 160 11.25 1.86 8.90
CA CYS A 160 12.50 1.37 9.43
C CYS A 160 12.43 -0.14 9.72
N CYS A 161 13.57 -0.82 9.69
CA CYS A 161 13.62 -2.24 10.07
C CYS A 161 13.16 -2.47 11.51
N GLN A 162 12.77 -3.72 11.81
CA GLN A 162 12.23 -4.10 13.12
C GLN A 162 13.12 -3.61 14.27
N GLY A 163 12.52 -2.95 15.26
CA GLY A 163 13.23 -2.37 16.42
C GLY A 163 13.78 -0.95 16.21
N LEU A 164 13.60 -0.37 15.02
CA LEU A 164 14.03 0.99 14.69
C LEU A 164 12.82 1.91 14.51
N SER A 165 12.99 3.19 14.82
CA SER A 165 11.99 4.23 14.59
C SER A 165 12.58 5.37 13.78
N CYS A 166 11.75 6.00 12.94
CA CYS A 166 12.16 7.15 12.16
C CYS A 166 12.23 8.39 13.06
N VAL A 167 13.43 8.81 13.41
CA VAL A 167 13.68 9.95 14.31
C VAL A 167 14.70 10.88 13.67
N ALA A 168 14.35 12.17 13.54
CA ALA A 168 15.17 13.18 12.87
C ALA A 168 15.63 12.72 11.48
N SER A 169 14.67 12.24 10.67
CA SER A 169 14.87 11.76 9.30
C SER A 169 15.79 10.53 9.16
N LYS A 170 16.16 9.86 10.25
CA LYS A 170 16.96 8.62 10.21
C LYS A 170 16.31 7.50 11.02
N CYS A 171 16.46 6.26 10.55
CA CYS A 171 16.10 5.10 11.35
C CYS A 171 17.06 4.94 12.51
N ARG A 172 16.57 4.96 13.75
CA ARG A 172 17.40 4.82 14.95
C ARG A 172 16.79 3.82 15.89
N ASN A 173 17.63 3.08 16.59
CA ASN A 173 17.19 2.27 17.71
C ASN A 173 16.83 3.21 18.88
N LEU A 174 15.58 3.16 19.33
CA LEU A 174 15.10 3.98 20.45
C LEU A 174 15.87 3.70 21.75
N THR A 175 16.34 2.46 21.95
CA THR A 175 17.15 2.08 23.11
C THR A 175 18.50 2.80 23.14
N ASN A 176 19.06 3.15 21.98
CA ASN A 176 20.30 3.93 21.89
C ASN A 176 20.07 5.44 22.10
N LEU A 177 18.85 5.93 21.87
CA LEU A 177 18.50 7.34 22.01
C LEU A 177 18.13 7.74 23.44
N LEU A 178 17.52 6.83 24.20
CA LEU A 178 17.01 7.14 25.53
C LEU A 178 18.08 7.18 26.62
N GLY A 179 19.35 6.86 26.29
CA GLY A 179 20.37 6.66 27.30
C GLY A 179 20.05 5.43 28.15
N ARG A 180 21.08 4.72 28.60
CA ARG A 180 20.89 3.57 29.50
C ARG A 180 20.54 4.06 30.91
N ASP A 181 19.32 4.54 31.12
CA ASP A 181 18.72 4.69 32.46
C ASP A 181 17.34 4.01 32.48
N VAL A 182 17.26 2.80 31.89
CA VAL A 182 16.11 1.91 32.07
C VAL A 182 16.45 0.89 33.16
N GLU A 183 16.52 1.36 34.40
CA GLU A 183 16.07 0.56 35.54
C GLU A 183 14.59 0.91 35.77
N ASP A 184 13.74 -0.11 35.86
CA ASP A 184 12.34 -0.03 36.28
C ASP A 184 11.33 0.74 35.41
N GLY A 185 11.04 0.19 34.22
CA GLY A 185 9.66 -0.07 33.81
C GLY A 185 8.68 1.10 33.61
N LYS A 186 9.12 2.35 33.50
CA LYS A 186 8.23 3.50 33.18
C LYS A 186 8.87 4.44 32.17
N ALA A 187 8.65 4.20 30.88
CA ALA A 187 9.01 5.16 29.84
C ALA A 187 8.04 6.36 29.89
N LYS A 188 8.55 7.55 30.23
CA LYS A 188 7.81 8.82 30.17
C LYS A 188 8.03 9.44 28.79
N LEU A 189 7.06 9.32 27.90
CA LEU A 189 7.07 9.99 26.59
C LEU A 189 6.85 11.50 26.81
N PHE A 190 7.87 12.30 26.56
CA PHE A 190 7.73 13.75 26.39
C PHE A 190 7.45 14.04 24.92
N PHE A 191 6.22 14.43 24.62
CA PHE A 191 5.90 15.13 23.38
C PHE A 191 5.93 16.62 23.72
N ASP A 192 6.98 17.32 23.29
CA ASP A 192 6.93 18.79 23.21
C ASP A 192 6.11 19.18 21.98
N ALA A 193 5.08 19.98 22.21
CA ALA A 193 4.17 20.54 21.22
C ALA A 193 4.67 21.87 20.66
#